data_AF-A0A8H2VZ80-F1
#
_entry.id   AF-A0A8H2VZ80-F1
#
_cell.length_a   1.000
_cell.length_b   1.000
_cell.length_c   1.000
_cell.angle_alpha   90.00
_cell.angle_beta   90.00
_cell.angle_gamma   90.00
#
_symmetry.space_group_name_H-M   'P 1'
#
loop_
_entity.id
_entity.type
_entity.pdbx_description
1 polymer ?
#
loop_
_entity_poly.entity_id
_entity_poly.type
_entity_poly.pdbx_seq_one_letter_code
_entity_poly.pdbx_strand_id
1 'polypeptide(L)'
;MTRKQPISTFEYQPLNSDQPTAIRILVLSGGCGDIPIESSILNIDLRAPPVTVKYEALSYEWKEVSCDDPFILVNSCKFQIRKNLYDVLIQLRFVDKDRYLWIDALCIDQTNHLERNSQVHIMQTIYRKAQRVILWLGPAKDDSDLAIEILQIMETSRIGERQIVESTNRNRKAWRAALLAFCQRSYWCRIWIMQEICLGQEYVVHCGDKSISGNIFDESFKKLTRSRDRGDAWNDAVKETLAVRHITIFRYWAQRGQLFRLGQCLNICLDDLIATEPRDFVYGIRGLVSDCGTDELVPDYQKSLKHVFFDTVPILERSSISSVQVASKLAKKLGLTEDNDVQLCLLEMEDGNYEFDKSQRTIQKDYPGGMRKRLQRRNRRGTGNGKSGKIDYDWELDPKEAEYSDLEDCESVENSSDEASSLEE
;
A
#
# COMPACT_ATOMS: atom_id res chain seq x y z
N MET A 1 -20.92 -49.09 -15.65
CA MET A 1 -19.60 -48.70 -15.10
C MET A 1 -19.10 -47.49 -15.88
N THR A 2 -19.42 -46.28 -15.42
CA THR A 2 -18.86 -45.05 -15.99
C THR A 2 -17.37 -44.99 -15.64
N ARG A 3 -16.50 -45.11 -16.64
CA ARG A 3 -15.05 -44.85 -16.49
C ARG A 3 -14.92 -43.43 -15.93
N LYS A 4 -14.54 -43.28 -14.65
CA LYS A 4 -14.04 -42.01 -14.12
C LYS A 4 -12.80 -41.68 -14.93
N GLN A 5 -12.89 -40.73 -15.85
CA GLN A 5 -11.71 -40.19 -16.51
C GLN A 5 -10.76 -39.68 -15.41
N PRO A 6 -9.45 -39.93 -15.52
CA PRO A 6 -8.49 -39.36 -14.58
C PRO A 6 -8.59 -37.83 -14.67
N ILE A 7 -8.87 -37.19 -13.53
CA ILE A 7 -8.92 -35.73 -13.47
C ILE A 7 -7.49 -35.23 -13.74
N SER A 8 -7.31 -34.50 -14.84
CA SER A 8 -6.03 -33.90 -15.23
C SER A 8 -5.60 -32.81 -14.25
N THR A 9 -4.30 -32.55 -14.20
CA THR A 9 -3.74 -31.37 -13.52
C THR A 9 -4.01 -30.13 -14.36
N PHE A 10 -4.30 -29.01 -13.71
CA PHE A 10 -4.51 -27.74 -14.41
C PHE A 10 -3.20 -27.22 -15.01
N GLU A 11 -3.27 -26.73 -16.24
CA GLU A 11 -2.15 -26.09 -16.93
C GLU A 11 -2.58 -24.70 -17.41
N TYR A 12 -1.71 -23.70 -17.19
CA TYR A 12 -1.97 -22.33 -17.61
C TYR A 12 -1.92 -22.21 -19.14
N GLN A 13 -2.94 -21.58 -19.71
CA GLN A 13 -2.88 -21.08 -21.08
C GLN A 13 -2.16 -19.74 -21.09
N PRO A 14 -1.14 -19.51 -21.94
CA PRO A 14 -0.40 -18.25 -21.99
C PRO A 14 -1.33 -17.05 -22.14
N LEU A 15 -1.06 -15.98 -21.39
CA LEU A 15 -1.71 -14.69 -21.65
C LEU A 15 -1.28 -14.17 -23.02
N ASN A 16 -2.20 -13.49 -23.71
CA ASN A 16 -1.91 -12.94 -25.03
C ASN A 16 -0.82 -11.87 -24.93
N SER A 17 0.32 -12.10 -25.60
CA SER A 17 1.45 -11.17 -25.63
C SER A 17 1.09 -9.79 -26.21
N ASP A 18 0.10 -9.74 -27.11
CA ASP A 18 -0.34 -8.51 -27.76
C ASP A 18 -1.22 -7.65 -26.84
N GLN A 19 -1.64 -8.19 -25.69
CA GLN A 19 -2.46 -7.52 -24.68
C GLN A 19 -1.66 -7.42 -23.37
N PRO A 20 -0.79 -6.40 -23.21
CA PRO A 20 0.08 -6.27 -22.03
C PRO A 20 -0.69 -6.02 -20.73
N THR A 21 -2.00 -5.77 -20.81
CA THR A 21 -2.91 -5.60 -19.67
C THR A 21 -3.93 -6.72 -19.53
N ALA A 22 -3.71 -7.85 -20.22
CA ALA A 22 -4.46 -9.07 -20.02
C ALA A 22 -4.19 -9.65 -18.63
N ILE A 23 -5.26 -10.07 -17.97
CA ILE A 23 -5.22 -10.74 -16.66
C ILE A 23 -6.19 -11.91 -16.65
N ARG A 24 -5.95 -12.85 -15.73
CA ARG A 24 -6.90 -13.93 -15.42
C ARG A 24 -7.75 -13.54 -14.21
N ILE A 25 -9.02 -13.93 -14.23
CA ILE A 25 -9.94 -13.80 -13.10
C ILE A 25 -10.44 -15.20 -12.75
N LEU A 26 -10.35 -15.56 -11.48
CA LEU A 26 -10.94 -16.76 -10.94
C LEU A 26 -12.44 -16.53 -10.73
N VAL A 27 -13.26 -17.30 -11.44
CA VAL A 27 -14.69 -17.40 -11.19
C VAL A 27 -14.90 -18.52 -10.19
N LEU A 28 -15.04 -18.15 -8.91
CA LEU A 28 -15.33 -19.08 -7.82
C LEU A 28 -16.82 -19.44 -7.85
N SER A 29 -17.13 -20.72 -8.07
CA SER A 29 -18.51 -21.17 -8.22
C SER A 29 -19.24 -21.14 -6.88
N GLY A 30 -20.54 -20.84 -6.92
CA GLY A 30 -21.39 -20.93 -5.73
C GLY A 30 -21.38 -22.33 -5.09
N GLY A 31 -21.67 -22.40 -3.79
CA GLY A 31 -21.85 -23.67 -3.08
C GLY A 31 -21.76 -23.54 -1.56
N CYS A 32 -22.13 -24.60 -0.85
CA CYS A 32 -22.15 -24.64 0.61
C CYS A 32 -21.73 -26.01 1.16
N GLY A 33 -21.38 -26.05 2.46
CA GLY A 33 -21.00 -27.27 3.16
C GLY A 33 -19.75 -27.94 2.59
N ASP A 34 -19.78 -29.26 2.50
CA ASP A 34 -18.64 -30.08 2.05
C ASP A 34 -18.53 -30.22 0.52
N ILE A 35 -19.29 -29.42 -0.24
CA ILE A 35 -19.20 -29.41 -1.70
C ILE A 35 -17.80 -28.94 -2.09
N PRO A 36 -17.04 -29.71 -2.91
CA PRO A 36 -15.72 -29.30 -3.37
C PRO A 36 -15.73 -27.90 -4.00
N ILE A 37 -14.61 -27.19 -3.86
CA ILE A 37 -14.45 -25.88 -4.49
C ILE A 37 -14.23 -26.09 -5.98
N GLU A 38 -15.20 -25.63 -6.77
CA GLU A 38 -15.13 -25.58 -8.23
C GLU A 38 -14.97 -24.14 -8.69
N SER A 39 -14.10 -23.93 -9.67
CA SER A 39 -13.84 -22.63 -10.25
C SER A 39 -13.49 -22.74 -11.73
N SER A 40 -13.58 -21.61 -12.41
CA SER A 40 -13.10 -21.45 -13.77
C SER A 40 -12.23 -20.21 -13.91
N ILE A 41 -11.46 -20.14 -14.98
CA ILE A 41 -10.56 -19.02 -15.26
C ILE A 41 -11.09 -18.25 -16.46
N LEU A 42 -11.31 -16.96 -16.28
CA LEU A 42 -11.73 -16.01 -17.31
C LEU A 42 -10.57 -15.07 -17.64
N ASN A 43 -10.21 -14.98 -18.92
CA ASN A 43 -9.21 -14.02 -19.39
C ASN A 43 -9.91 -12.71 -19.77
N ILE A 44 -9.42 -11.58 -19.24
CA ILE A 44 -9.92 -10.24 -19.57
C ILE A 44 -8.76 -9.31 -19.86
N ASP A 45 -8.98 -8.27 -20.65
CA ASP A 45 -8.03 -7.17 -20.83
C ASP A 45 -8.53 -5.95 -20.06
N LEU A 46 -7.71 -5.44 -19.14
CA LEU A 46 -8.06 -4.26 -18.35
C LEU A 46 -8.27 -3.00 -19.22
N ARG A 47 -7.70 -2.92 -20.43
CA ARG A 47 -7.84 -1.75 -21.32
C ARG A 47 -9.02 -1.85 -22.29
N ALA A 48 -9.60 -3.04 -22.50
CA ALA A 48 -10.70 -3.23 -23.43
C ALA A 48 -11.98 -2.53 -22.93
N PRO A 49 -12.54 -1.55 -23.68
CA PRO A 49 -13.84 -0.98 -23.37
C PRO A 49 -14.98 -1.86 -23.92
N PRO A 50 -16.09 -2.03 -23.17
CA PRO A 50 -16.22 -1.76 -21.74
C PRO A 50 -15.50 -2.85 -20.94
N VAL A 51 -14.86 -2.49 -19.82
CA VAL A 51 -14.45 -3.49 -18.82
C VAL A 51 -15.73 -4.01 -18.16
N THR A 52 -16.39 -4.99 -18.79
CA THR A 52 -17.72 -5.47 -18.38
C THR A 52 -17.67 -6.28 -17.10
N VAL A 53 -16.52 -6.88 -16.78
CA VAL A 53 -16.38 -7.80 -15.66
C VAL A 53 -15.87 -7.06 -14.42
N LYS A 54 -16.76 -6.91 -13.42
CA LYS A 54 -16.37 -6.45 -12.08
C LYS A 54 -15.78 -7.62 -11.32
N TYR A 55 -14.59 -7.43 -10.75
CA TYR A 55 -13.91 -8.41 -9.91
C TYR A 55 -13.46 -7.77 -8.59
N GLU A 56 -13.25 -8.62 -7.59
CA GLU A 56 -12.65 -8.24 -6.31
C GLU A 56 -11.22 -8.80 -6.26
N ALA A 57 -10.28 -8.05 -5.70
CA ALA A 57 -8.90 -8.53 -5.53
C ALA A 57 -8.72 -9.10 -4.12
N LEU A 58 -8.17 -10.30 -3.99
CA LEU A 58 -7.88 -10.89 -2.69
C LEU A 58 -6.43 -10.56 -2.28
N SER A 59 -6.29 -9.97 -1.09
CA SER A 59 -5.03 -9.96 -0.37
C SER A 59 -5.08 -10.91 0.82
N TYR A 60 -4.09 -11.79 0.89
CA TYR A 60 -3.91 -12.73 1.97
C TYR A 60 -2.41 -13.04 2.15
N GLU A 61 -2.02 -13.46 3.35
CA GLU A 61 -0.63 -13.84 3.63
C GLU A 61 -0.26 -15.14 2.90
N TRP A 62 0.85 -15.15 2.16
CA TRP A 62 1.35 -16.39 1.56
C TRP A 62 1.96 -17.31 2.61
N LYS A 63 1.75 -18.62 2.48
CA LYS A 63 2.33 -19.64 3.37
C LYS A 63 3.18 -20.64 2.61
N GLU A 64 4.10 -21.26 3.33
CA GLU A 64 4.96 -22.33 2.83
C GLU A 64 4.16 -23.57 2.40
N VAL A 65 4.81 -24.41 1.60
CA VAL A 65 4.24 -25.68 1.13
C VAL A 65 3.99 -26.61 2.31
N SER A 66 2.82 -27.25 2.31
CA SER A 66 2.50 -28.32 3.25
C SER A 66 2.16 -29.62 2.52
N CYS A 67 2.47 -30.77 3.12
CA CYS A 67 2.03 -32.07 2.60
C CYS A 67 0.51 -32.23 2.61
N ASP A 68 -0.18 -31.45 3.45
CA ASP A 68 -1.64 -31.49 3.62
C ASP A 68 -2.34 -30.38 2.82
N ASP A 69 -1.65 -29.76 1.85
CA ASP A 69 -2.23 -28.70 1.01
C ASP A 69 -3.36 -29.26 0.13
N PRO A 70 -4.57 -28.67 0.20
CA PRO A 70 -5.76 -29.19 -0.47
C PRO A 70 -5.77 -28.91 -1.98
N PHE A 71 -6.67 -29.61 -2.68
CA PHE A 71 -6.95 -29.41 -4.10
C PHE A 71 -8.30 -28.73 -4.29
N ILE A 72 -8.36 -27.84 -5.29
CA ILE A 72 -9.60 -27.31 -5.86
C ILE A 72 -9.72 -27.77 -7.32
N LEU A 73 -10.91 -27.64 -7.90
CA LEU A 73 -11.13 -27.90 -9.33
C LEU A 73 -11.16 -26.58 -10.09
N VAL A 74 -10.21 -26.36 -10.99
CA VAL A 74 -10.14 -25.19 -11.89
C VAL A 74 -10.34 -25.69 -13.32
N ASN A 75 -11.38 -25.22 -14.01
CA ASN A 75 -11.76 -25.73 -15.34
C ASN A 75 -11.89 -27.27 -15.38
N SER A 76 -12.45 -27.85 -14.32
CA SER A 76 -12.54 -29.31 -14.10
C SER A 76 -11.21 -30.06 -13.92
N CYS A 77 -10.08 -29.35 -13.82
CA CYS A 77 -8.76 -29.92 -13.55
C CYS A 77 -8.36 -29.71 -12.08
N LYS A 78 -7.57 -30.62 -11.52
CA LYS A 78 -7.03 -30.47 -10.15
C LYS A 78 -5.98 -29.37 -10.11
N PHE A 79 -6.12 -28.46 -9.15
CA PHE A 79 -5.13 -27.44 -8.82
C PHE A 79 -4.85 -27.49 -7.32
N GLN A 80 -3.59 -27.65 -6.92
CA GLN A 80 -3.20 -27.65 -5.51
C GLN A 80 -3.02 -26.22 -5.01
N ILE A 81 -3.65 -25.89 -3.88
CA ILE A 81 -3.52 -24.57 -3.26
C ILE A 81 -3.10 -24.69 -1.80
N ARG A 82 -2.55 -23.61 -1.26
CA ARG A 82 -2.22 -23.55 0.18
C ARG A 82 -3.48 -23.65 1.02
N LYS A 83 -3.38 -24.35 2.16
CA LYS A 83 -4.48 -24.49 3.11
C LYS A 83 -5.13 -23.16 3.49
N ASN A 84 -4.34 -22.12 3.75
CA ASN A 84 -4.90 -20.83 4.11
C ASN A 84 -5.67 -20.15 2.98
N LEU A 85 -5.27 -20.33 1.72
CA LEU A 85 -6.04 -19.85 0.57
C LEU A 85 -7.34 -20.64 0.44
N TYR A 86 -7.29 -21.96 0.64
CA TYR A 86 -8.49 -22.80 0.66
C TYR A 86 -9.49 -22.36 1.72
N ASP A 87 -9.02 -22.10 2.94
CA ASP A 87 -9.84 -21.58 4.05
C ASP A 87 -10.50 -20.24 3.65
N VAL A 88 -9.77 -19.33 3.01
CA VAL A 88 -10.33 -18.06 2.51
C VAL A 88 -11.42 -18.32 1.46
N LEU A 89 -11.16 -19.18 0.48
CA LEU A 89 -12.10 -19.46 -0.59
C LEU A 89 -13.41 -20.04 -0.06
N ILE A 90 -13.37 -20.92 0.94
CA ILE A 90 -14.58 -21.40 1.63
C ILE A 90 -15.36 -20.23 2.23
N GLN A 91 -14.68 -19.35 2.96
CA GLN A 91 -15.33 -18.23 3.65
C GLN A 91 -15.89 -17.17 2.69
N LEU A 92 -15.26 -17.00 1.52
CA LEU A 92 -15.69 -16.03 0.51
C LEU A 92 -16.74 -16.59 -0.47
N ARG A 93 -16.91 -17.91 -0.54
CA ARG A 93 -17.86 -18.58 -1.45
C ARG A 93 -19.29 -18.18 -1.10
N PHE A 94 -20.03 -17.70 -2.10
CA PHE A 94 -21.47 -17.51 -1.94
C PHE A 94 -22.22 -18.82 -2.16
N VAL A 95 -23.42 -18.95 -1.61
CA VAL A 95 -24.21 -20.19 -1.72
C VAL A 95 -24.81 -20.33 -3.12
N ASP A 96 -25.30 -19.24 -3.69
CA ASP A 96 -26.23 -19.21 -4.82
C ASP A 96 -25.69 -18.47 -6.06
N LYS A 97 -24.48 -17.92 -5.99
CA LYS A 97 -23.88 -17.17 -7.09
C LYS A 97 -22.37 -17.31 -7.16
N ASP A 98 -21.84 -17.04 -8.33
CA ASP A 98 -20.41 -17.03 -8.55
C ASP A 98 -19.78 -15.72 -8.06
N ARG A 99 -18.50 -15.81 -7.68
CA ARG A 99 -17.70 -14.69 -7.22
C ARG A 99 -16.47 -14.54 -8.10
N TYR A 100 -16.23 -13.32 -8.57
CA TYR A 100 -15.14 -13.00 -9.48
C TYR A 100 -13.96 -12.46 -8.67
N LEU A 101 -12.89 -13.24 -8.57
CA LEU A 101 -11.74 -12.95 -7.72
C LEU A 101 -10.46 -12.87 -8.56
N TRP A 102 -9.69 -11.81 -8.37
CA TRP A 102 -8.29 -11.80 -8.74
C TRP A 102 -7.46 -12.23 -7.53
N ILE A 103 -6.70 -13.32 -7.69
CA ILE A 103 -5.85 -13.91 -6.65
C ILE A 103 -4.50 -14.17 -7.30
N ASP A 104 -3.47 -13.45 -6.87
CA ASP A 104 -2.11 -13.52 -7.42
C ASP A 104 -1.58 -14.96 -7.60
N ALA A 105 -1.79 -15.84 -6.62
CA ALA A 105 -1.32 -17.23 -6.68
C ALA A 105 -2.06 -18.13 -7.70
N LEU A 106 -3.24 -17.71 -8.18
CA LEU A 106 -4.07 -18.47 -9.13
C LEU A 106 -4.27 -17.78 -10.48
N CYS A 107 -4.14 -16.47 -10.52
CA CYS A 107 -4.36 -15.67 -11.73
C CYS A 107 -3.06 -15.43 -12.50
N ILE A 108 -1.91 -15.56 -11.82
CA ILE A 108 -0.57 -15.45 -12.39
C ILE A 108 0.05 -16.84 -12.41
N ASP A 109 0.60 -17.25 -13.54
CA ASP A 109 1.51 -18.38 -13.63
C ASP A 109 2.84 -18.01 -12.95
N GLN A 110 2.94 -18.34 -11.66
CA GLN A 110 4.10 -18.06 -10.82
C GLN A 110 5.38 -18.77 -11.29
N THR A 111 5.25 -19.81 -12.14
CA THR A 111 6.36 -20.59 -12.70
C THR A 111 6.93 -19.94 -13.96
N ASN A 112 6.13 -19.12 -14.65
CA ASN A 112 6.56 -18.36 -15.82
C ASN A 112 7.08 -16.97 -15.41
N HIS A 113 8.39 -16.80 -15.38
CA HIS A 113 9.02 -15.54 -14.95
C HIS A 113 8.63 -14.34 -15.83
N LEU A 114 8.47 -14.52 -17.14
CA LEU A 114 8.07 -13.43 -18.04
C LEU A 114 6.65 -12.96 -17.71
N GLU A 115 5.73 -13.91 -17.50
CA GLU A 115 4.37 -13.60 -17.08
C GLU A 115 4.36 -12.94 -15.70
N ARG A 116 5.05 -13.51 -14.72
CA ARG A 116 5.14 -12.97 -13.36
C ARG A 116 5.65 -11.53 -13.35
N ASN A 117 6.77 -11.27 -14.04
CA ASN A 117 7.36 -9.94 -14.17
C ASN A 117 6.35 -8.94 -14.76
N SER A 118 5.67 -9.34 -15.85
CA SER A 118 4.66 -8.52 -16.51
C SER A 118 3.44 -8.24 -15.62
N GLN A 119 2.91 -9.26 -14.94
CA GLN A 119 1.74 -9.14 -14.06
C GLN A 119 2.04 -8.28 -12.83
N VAL A 120 3.22 -8.46 -12.21
CA VAL A 120 3.66 -7.62 -11.08
C VAL A 120 3.82 -6.16 -11.50
N HIS A 121 4.32 -5.91 -12.72
CA HIS A 121 4.44 -4.55 -13.27
C HIS A 121 3.07 -3.85 -13.37
N ILE A 122 2.02 -4.56 -13.77
CA ILE A 122 0.67 -4.00 -13.92
C ILE A 122 -0.20 -4.13 -12.66
N MET A 123 0.30 -4.73 -11.58
CA MET A 123 -0.49 -5.04 -10.38
C MET A 123 -1.11 -3.80 -9.72
N GLN A 124 -0.43 -2.66 -9.81
CA GLN A 124 -0.95 -1.36 -9.42
C GLN A 124 -2.28 -1.01 -10.13
N THR A 125 -2.41 -1.38 -11.40
CA THR A 125 -3.59 -1.17 -12.23
C THR A 125 -4.69 -2.18 -11.86
N ILE A 126 -4.31 -3.42 -11.56
CA ILE A 126 -5.23 -4.47 -11.12
C ILE A 126 -5.94 -4.05 -9.83
N TYR A 127 -5.20 -3.61 -8.81
CA TYR A 127 -5.81 -3.16 -7.56
C TYR A 127 -6.65 -1.90 -7.72
N ARG A 128 -6.21 -0.94 -8.56
CA ARG A 128 -6.96 0.30 -8.83
C ARG A 128 -8.29 0.06 -9.57
N LYS A 129 -8.35 -0.97 -10.43
CA LYS A 129 -9.54 -1.33 -11.21
C LYS A 129 -10.45 -2.36 -10.53
N ALA A 130 -9.99 -3.01 -9.47
CA ALA A 130 -10.82 -3.92 -8.68
C ALA A 130 -12.00 -3.14 -8.09
N GLN A 131 -13.18 -3.78 -8.01
CA GLN A 131 -14.35 -3.22 -7.35
C GLN A 131 -14.06 -2.92 -5.88
N ARG A 132 -13.36 -3.84 -5.22
CA ARG A 132 -12.80 -3.67 -3.89
C ARG A 132 -11.67 -4.67 -3.65
N VAL A 133 -10.87 -4.42 -2.63
CA VAL A 133 -9.84 -5.34 -2.15
C VAL A 133 -10.33 -6.05 -0.88
N ILE A 134 -10.25 -7.38 -0.86
CA ILE A 134 -10.58 -8.20 0.29
C ILE A 134 -9.29 -8.45 1.06
N LEU A 135 -9.18 -7.91 2.26
CA LEU A 135 -8.04 -8.12 3.15
C LEU A 135 -8.35 -9.29 4.08
N TRP A 136 -7.68 -10.43 3.89
CA TRP A 136 -7.88 -11.60 4.73
C TRP A 136 -6.80 -11.70 5.82
N LEU A 137 -7.20 -11.46 7.07
CA LEU A 137 -6.28 -11.48 8.22
C LEU A 137 -6.06 -12.87 8.82
N GLY A 138 -6.76 -13.89 8.33
CA GLY A 138 -6.70 -15.25 8.87
C GLY A 138 -8.00 -15.68 9.59
N PRO A 139 -8.02 -16.94 10.08
CA PRO A 139 -9.13 -17.47 10.88
C PRO A 139 -9.39 -16.67 12.15
N ALA A 140 -10.60 -16.81 12.71
CA ALA A 140 -10.96 -16.21 13.99
C ALA A 140 -10.02 -16.70 15.10
N LYS A 141 -9.39 -15.75 15.81
CA LYS A 141 -8.42 -16.02 16.88
C LYS A 141 -8.25 -14.78 17.73
N ASP A 142 -7.77 -14.95 18.97
CA ASP A 142 -7.37 -13.85 19.86
C ASP A 142 -8.47 -12.78 20.00
N ASP A 143 -9.71 -13.26 20.11
CA ASP A 143 -10.94 -12.46 20.20
C ASP A 143 -11.14 -11.47 19.02
N SER A 144 -10.75 -11.88 17.80
CA SER A 144 -10.93 -11.10 16.55
C SER A 144 -12.34 -10.56 16.36
N ASP A 145 -13.34 -11.36 16.71
CA ASP A 145 -14.76 -11.03 16.54
C ASP A 145 -15.14 -9.86 17.44
N LEU A 146 -14.63 -9.87 18.68
CA LEU A 146 -14.77 -8.77 19.62
C LEU A 146 -14.05 -7.52 19.11
N ALA A 147 -12.86 -7.66 18.53
CA ALA A 147 -12.15 -6.51 17.94
C ALA A 147 -12.96 -5.85 16.81
N ILE A 148 -13.57 -6.66 15.92
CA ILE A 148 -14.43 -6.16 14.84
C ILE A 148 -15.69 -5.49 15.41
N GLU A 149 -16.36 -6.11 16.37
CA GLU A 149 -17.54 -5.54 17.05
C GLU A 149 -17.21 -4.16 17.65
N ILE A 150 -16.06 -4.04 18.31
CA ILE A 150 -15.63 -2.80 18.96
C ILE A 150 -15.32 -1.71 17.93
N LEU A 151 -14.65 -2.05 16.83
CA LEU A 151 -14.41 -1.11 15.74
C LEU A 151 -15.72 -0.61 15.11
N GLN A 152 -16.76 -1.45 15.02
CA GLN A 152 -18.08 -1.04 14.55
C GLN A 152 -18.75 -0.09 15.55
N ILE A 153 -18.72 -0.40 16.86
CA ILE A 153 -19.30 0.45 17.91
C ILE A 153 -18.61 1.82 17.97
N MET A 154 -17.28 1.87 17.83
CA MET A 154 -16.49 3.11 17.76
C MET A 154 -16.93 4.02 16.61
N GLU A 155 -17.33 3.45 15.48
CA GLU A 155 -17.81 4.20 14.33
C GLU A 155 -19.22 4.75 14.61
N THR A 156 -20.18 3.87 14.90
CA THR A 156 -21.61 4.20 14.96
C THR A 156 -21.94 5.20 16.05
N SER A 157 -21.25 5.09 17.19
CA SER A 157 -21.72 5.76 18.39
C SER A 157 -21.17 7.20 18.54
N ARG A 158 -20.20 7.64 17.70
CA ARG A 158 -19.43 8.89 17.91
C ARG A 158 -18.88 9.02 19.36
N ILE A 159 -18.69 7.88 20.02
CA ILE A 159 -18.43 7.77 21.44
C ILE A 159 -16.92 7.70 21.69
N GLY A 160 -16.46 8.32 22.79
CA GLY A 160 -15.10 8.15 23.30
C GLY A 160 -14.95 6.85 24.10
N GLU A 161 -13.71 6.46 24.43
CA GLU A 161 -13.41 5.19 25.09
C GLU A 161 -14.25 4.89 26.36
N ARG A 162 -14.59 5.93 27.12
CA ARG A 162 -15.41 5.84 28.32
C ARG A 162 -16.79 5.26 28.05
N GLN A 163 -17.44 5.64 26.95
CA GLN A 163 -18.80 5.16 26.66
C GLN A 163 -18.79 3.85 25.86
N ILE A 164 -17.66 3.37 25.34
CA ILE A 164 -17.50 1.97 24.86
C ILE A 164 -17.61 1.02 26.04
N VAL A 165 -16.95 1.34 27.15
CA VAL A 165 -17.01 0.53 28.39
C VAL A 165 -18.42 0.54 28.99
N GLU A 166 -19.09 1.70 28.96
CA GLU A 166 -20.47 1.84 29.46
C GLU A 166 -21.51 1.18 28.53
N SER A 167 -21.33 1.23 27.20
CA SER A 167 -22.28 0.66 26.21
C SER A 167 -22.14 -0.84 26.02
N THR A 168 -20.94 -1.39 26.14
CA THR A 168 -20.69 -2.82 25.90
C THR A 168 -20.88 -3.67 27.16
N ASN A 169 -20.92 -3.05 28.36
CA ASN A 169 -20.86 -3.75 29.65
C ASN A 169 -19.71 -4.77 29.71
N ARG A 170 -18.65 -4.56 28.90
CA ARG A 170 -17.55 -5.51 28.71
C ARG A 170 -16.28 -5.04 29.39
N ASN A 171 -15.46 -6.02 29.77
CA ASN A 171 -14.20 -5.78 30.45
C ASN A 171 -13.27 -4.97 29.54
N ARG A 172 -12.89 -3.75 29.98
CA ARG A 172 -11.97 -2.85 29.27
C ARG A 172 -10.67 -3.55 28.84
N LYS A 173 -10.13 -4.41 29.70
CA LYS A 173 -8.89 -5.14 29.43
C LYS A 173 -9.06 -6.13 28.27
N ALA A 174 -10.21 -6.79 28.18
CA ALA A 174 -10.46 -7.81 27.17
C ALA A 174 -10.54 -7.22 25.77
N TRP A 175 -11.38 -6.21 25.55
CA TRP A 175 -11.52 -5.63 24.21
C TRP A 175 -10.27 -4.89 23.75
N ARG A 176 -9.53 -4.26 24.67
CA ARG A 176 -8.23 -3.64 24.37
C ARG A 176 -7.20 -4.67 23.93
N ALA A 177 -7.14 -5.81 24.61
CA ALA A 177 -6.25 -6.91 24.22
C ALA A 177 -6.64 -7.48 22.84
N ALA A 178 -7.94 -7.69 22.60
CA ALA A 178 -8.47 -8.15 21.32
C ALA A 178 -8.09 -7.21 20.17
N LEU A 179 -8.32 -5.90 20.33
CA LEU A 179 -8.00 -4.92 19.29
C LEU A 179 -6.49 -4.81 19.04
N LEU A 180 -5.67 -4.83 20.10
CA LEU A 180 -4.22 -4.81 19.94
C LEU A 180 -3.73 -6.06 19.21
N ALA A 181 -4.18 -7.26 19.61
CA ALA A 181 -3.85 -8.52 18.93
C ALA A 181 -4.31 -8.50 17.46
N PHE A 182 -5.45 -7.87 17.19
CA PHE A 182 -5.96 -7.71 15.83
C PHE A 182 -5.04 -6.86 14.94
N CYS A 183 -4.51 -5.77 15.48
CA CYS A 183 -3.58 -4.89 14.80
C CYS A 183 -2.14 -5.43 14.71
N GLN A 184 -1.79 -6.43 15.53
CA GLN A 184 -0.48 -7.06 15.58
C GLN A 184 -0.37 -8.33 14.71
N ARG A 185 -1.41 -8.68 13.96
CA ARG A 185 -1.38 -9.84 13.05
C ARG A 185 -0.27 -9.70 11.99
N SER A 186 0.37 -10.83 11.68
CA SER A 186 1.48 -10.95 10.71
C SER A 186 1.15 -10.35 9.33
N TYR A 187 -0.11 -10.42 8.93
CA TYR A 187 -0.63 -9.82 7.70
C TYR A 187 -0.20 -8.36 7.51
N TRP A 188 -0.22 -7.55 8.58
CA TRP A 188 0.11 -6.12 8.51
C TRP A 188 1.59 -5.83 8.27
N CYS A 189 2.45 -6.82 8.47
CA CYS A 189 3.90 -6.70 8.29
C CYS A 189 4.33 -6.88 6.83
N ARG A 190 3.42 -7.26 5.91
CA ARG A 190 3.78 -7.57 4.51
C ARG A 190 4.00 -6.30 3.71
N ILE A 191 5.07 -6.21 2.92
CA ILE A 191 5.31 -5.05 2.05
C ILE A 191 4.21 -4.82 1.00
N TRP A 192 3.63 -5.91 0.47
CA TRP A 192 2.58 -5.86 -0.55
C TRP A 192 1.28 -5.21 -0.06
N ILE A 193 1.06 -5.16 1.25
CA ILE A 193 -0.12 -4.53 1.84
C ILE A 193 -0.25 -3.05 1.46
N MET A 194 0.88 -2.42 1.16
CA MET A 194 0.95 -1.02 0.80
C MET A 194 0.20 -0.77 -0.51
N GLN A 195 0.42 -1.57 -1.55
CA GLN A 195 -0.32 -1.44 -2.82
C GLN A 195 -1.78 -1.83 -2.66
N GLU A 196 -2.05 -2.92 -1.95
CA GLU A 196 -3.39 -3.47 -1.75
C GLU A 196 -4.34 -2.48 -1.06
N ILE A 197 -3.87 -1.82 0.01
CA ILE A 197 -4.66 -0.86 0.78
C ILE A 197 -4.67 0.53 0.14
N CYS A 198 -3.56 0.98 -0.43
CA CYS A 198 -3.48 2.36 -0.92
C CYS A 198 -4.09 2.54 -2.31
N LEU A 199 -4.00 1.53 -3.19
CA LEU A 199 -4.47 1.65 -4.58
C LEU A 199 -5.92 1.22 -4.77
N GLY A 200 -6.44 0.35 -3.90
CA GLY A 200 -7.84 -0.05 -3.92
C GLY A 200 -8.79 1.11 -3.63
N GLN A 201 -9.83 1.26 -4.47
CA GLN A 201 -10.89 2.26 -4.26
C GLN A 201 -11.62 1.99 -2.93
N GLU A 202 -12.10 0.77 -2.79
CA GLU A 202 -12.71 0.25 -1.58
C GLU A 202 -11.95 -0.98 -1.10
N TYR A 203 -12.06 -1.28 0.20
CA TYR A 203 -11.59 -2.54 0.75
C TYR A 203 -12.50 -3.02 1.87
N VAL A 204 -12.40 -4.32 2.20
CA VAL A 204 -13.10 -4.96 3.31
C VAL A 204 -12.10 -5.82 4.08
N VAL A 205 -12.10 -5.72 5.40
CA VAL A 205 -11.24 -6.54 6.26
C VAL A 205 -12.03 -7.74 6.74
N HIS A 206 -11.54 -8.94 6.44
CA HIS A 206 -12.08 -10.20 6.91
C HIS A 206 -11.16 -10.84 7.95
N CYS A 207 -11.76 -11.40 9.00
CA CYS A 207 -11.07 -12.27 9.95
C CYS A 207 -12.06 -13.33 10.43
N GLY A 208 -11.80 -14.60 10.10
CA GLY A 208 -12.79 -15.66 10.25
C GLY A 208 -14.04 -15.40 9.40
N ASP A 209 -15.22 -15.60 9.99
CA ASP A 209 -16.52 -15.34 9.37
C ASP A 209 -16.96 -13.87 9.48
N LYS A 210 -16.24 -13.06 10.28
CA LYS A 210 -16.54 -11.65 10.49
C LYS A 210 -15.82 -10.76 9.48
N SER A 211 -16.47 -9.64 9.16
CA SER A 211 -15.89 -8.62 8.30
C SER A 211 -16.27 -7.21 8.73
N ILE A 212 -15.45 -6.25 8.33
CA ILE A 212 -15.67 -4.82 8.55
C ILE A 212 -15.28 -4.04 7.30
N SER A 213 -16.11 -3.08 6.90
CA SER A 213 -15.84 -2.26 5.73
C SER A 213 -14.63 -1.35 5.97
N GLY A 214 -13.88 -1.05 4.91
CA GLY A 214 -12.71 -0.18 5.00
C GLY A 214 -13.04 1.21 5.55
N ASN A 215 -14.21 1.77 5.22
CA ASN A 215 -14.63 3.07 5.74
C ASN A 215 -14.79 3.07 7.26
N ILE A 216 -15.44 2.04 7.82
CA ILE A 216 -15.60 1.90 9.28
C ILE A 216 -14.23 1.68 9.93
N PHE A 217 -13.38 0.84 9.31
CA PHE A 217 -12.03 0.59 9.78
C PHE A 217 -11.18 1.88 9.83
N ASP A 218 -11.17 2.63 8.73
CA ASP A 218 -10.45 3.90 8.58
C ASP A 218 -10.88 4.92 9.63
N GLU A 219 -12.18 5.16 9.75
CA GLU A 219 -12.72 6.17 10.66
C GLU A 219 -12.52 5.80 12.13
N SER A 220 -12.64 4.52 12.49
CA SER A 220 -12.40 4.07 13.86
C SER A 220 -10.95 4.29 14.29
N PHE A 221 -9.96 4.01 13.44
CA PHE A 221 -8.56 4.28 13.76
C PHE A 221 -8.19 5.77 13.71
N LYS A 222 -8.82 6.56 12.83
CA LYS A 222 -8.67 8.03 12.86
C LYS A 222 -9.20 8.63 14.17
N LYS A 223 -10.31 8.12 14.71
CA LYS A 223 -10.82 8.54 16.02
C LYS A 223 -9.87 8.12 17.15
N LEU A 224 -9.40 6.88 17.12
CA LEU A 224 -8.47 6.35 18.12
C LEU A 224 -7.17 7.15 18.18
N THR A 225 -6.58 7.46 17.02
CA THR A 225 -5.34 8.27 16.94
C THR A 225 -5.54 9.69 17.46
N ARG A 226 -6.70 10.31 17.20
CA ARG A 226 -7.06 11.66 17.69
C ARG A 226 -7.44 11.70 19.17
N SER A 227 -7.69 10.56 19.82
CA SER A 227 -8.04 10.56 21.24
C SER A 227 -6.94 11.26 22.06
N ARG A 228 -7.37 12.17 22.94
CA ARG A 228 -6.52 13.00 23.81
C ARG A 228 -6.10 12.30 25.10
N ASP A 229 -6.34 10.99 25.21
CA ASP A 229 -5.91 10.14 26.34
C ASP A 229 -4.39 9.95 26.35
N ARG A 230 -3.64 11.06 26.50
CA ARG A 230 -2.18 11.08 26.57
C ARG A 230 -1.72 10.34 27.82
N GLY A 231 -0.80 9.40 27.67
CA GLY A 231 -0.23 8.62 28.77
C GLY A 231 -0.91 7.27 29.04
N ASP A 232 -1.91 6.86 28.23
CA ASP A 232 -2.37 5.48 28.23
C ASP A 232 -1.47 4.62 27.33
N ALA A 233 -0.63 3.79 27.96
CA ALA A 233 0.31 2.90 27.28
C ALA A 233 -0.36 1.99 26.23
N TRP A 234 -1.64 1.64 26.42
CA TRP A 234 -2.37 0.86 25.42
C TRP A 234 -2.67 1.67 24.17
N ASN A 235 -3.10 2.93 24.31
CA ASN A 235 -3.36 3.81 23.17
C ASN A 235 -2.07 4.02 22.37
N ASP A 236 -0.94 4.26 23.05
CA ASP A 236 0.35 4.41 22.40
C ASP A 236 0.74 3.12 21.66
N ALA A 237 0.60 1.95 22.30
CA ALA A 237 0.90 0.66 21.68
C ALA A 237 0.06 0.39 20.42
N VAL A 238 -1.24 0.70 20.43
CA VAL A 238 -2.11 0.49 19.26
C VAL A 238 -1.76 1.47 18.13
N LYS A 239 -1.50 2.74 18.46
CA LYS A 239 -1.14 3.77 17.46
C LYS A 239 0.16 3.42 16.70
N GLU A 240 1.10 2.78 17.38
CA GLU A 240 2.36 2.34 16.78
C GLU A 240 2.25 1.05 15.96
N THR A 241 1.11 0.35 15.99
CA THR A 241 0.94 -0.85 15.14
C THR A 241 0.90 -0.49 13.65
N LEU A 242 1.43 -1.41 12.83
CA LEU A 242 1.43 -1.25 11.38
C LEU A 242 0.03 -1.13 10.79
N ALA A 243 -0.94 -1.88 11.32
CA ALA A 243 -2.35 -1.75 10.92
C ALA A 243 -2.82 -0.29 10.98
N VAL A 244 -2.52 0.42 12.07
CA VAL A 244 -2.94 1.81 12.26
C VAL A 244 -2.11 2.78 11.42
N ARG A 245 -0.79 2.58 11.33
CA ARG A 245 0.10 3.43 10.53
C ARG A 245 -0.22 3.34 9.03
N HIS A 246 -0.51 2.15 8.51
CA HIS A 246 -0.92 1.93 7.12
C HIS A 246 -2.15 2.75 6.74
N ILE A 247 -3.13 2.79 7.64
CA ILE A 247 -4.36 3.54 7.43
C ILE A 247 -4.14 5.04 7.59
N THR A 248 -3.55 5.45 8.71
CA THR A 248 -3.52 6.87 9.13
C THR A 248 -2.47 7.70 8.42
N ILE A 249 -1.46 7.06 7.83
CA ILE A 249 -0.41 7.70 7.05
C ILE A 249 -0.62 7.38 5.57
N PHE A 250 -0.46 6.11 5.20
CA PHE A 250 -0.30 5.77 3.80
C PHE A 250 -1.60 5.85 3.01
N ARG A 251 -2.65 5.16 3.47
CA ARG A 251 -3.95 5.23 2.83
C ARG A 251 -4.49 6.66 2.84
N TYR A 252 -4.34 7.36 3.97
CA TYR A 252 -4.77 8.75 4.08
C TYR A 252 -4.13 9.67 3.01
N TRP A 253 -2.81 9.57 2.77
CA TRP A 253 -2.15 10.36 1.74
C TRP A 253 -2.48 9.87 0.32
N ALA A 254 -2.51 8.56 0.09
CA ALA A 254 -2.84 7.98 -1.21
C ALA A 254 -4.24 8.41 -1.70
N GLN A 255 -5.24 8.39 -0.81
CA GLN A 255 -6.62 8.79 -1.13
C GLN A 255 -6.76 10.29 -1.41
N ARG A 256 -5.79 11.12 -1.01
CA ARG A 256 -5.75 12.56 -1.33
C ARG A 256 -4.96 12.87 -2.61
N GLY A 257 -4.58 11.84 -3.37
CA GLY A 257 -3.75 11.99 -4.57
C GLY A 257 -2.34 12.47 -4.26
N GLN A 258 -1.90 12.41 -2.99
CA GLN A 258 -0.52 12.71 -2.65
C GLN A 258 0.35 11.53 -3.07
N LEU A 259 1.25 11.79 -4.00
CA LEU A 259 2.16 10.78 -4.49
C LEU A 259 3.37 10.70 -3.58
N PHE A 260 3.78 9.48 -3.23
CA PHE A 260 4.99 9.27 -2.46
C PHE A 260 6.21 9.44 -3.37
N ARG A 261 7.29 10.00 -2.83
CA ARG A 261 8.63 9.79 -3.40
C ARG A 261 9.19 8.46 -2.93
N LEU A 262 9.98 7.80 -3.78
CA LEU A 262 10.54 6.48 -3.47
C LEU A 262 11.33 6.48 -2.15
N GLY A 263 12.18 7.49 -1.93
CA GLY A 263 12.95 7.60 -0.71
C GLY A 263 12.09 7.72 0.56
N GLN A 264 10.98 8.48 0.50
CA GLN A 264 10.06 8.62 1.62
C GLN A 264 9.32 7.30 1.90
N CYS A 265 8.84 6.64 0.84
CA CYS A 265 8.13 5.37 0.98
C CYS A 265 9.04 4.29 1.56
N LEU A 266 10.26 4.13 1.03
CA LEU A 266 11.27 3.21 1.56
C LEU A 266 11.66 3.53 3.00
N ASN A 267 11.87 4.80 3.35
CA ASN A 267 12.24 5.15 4.72
C ASN A 267 11.20 4.70 5.74
N ILE A 268 9.91 4.77 5.40
CA ILE A 268 8.83 4.34 6.30
C ILE A 268 8.67 2.81 6.26
N CYS A 269 8.79 2.19 5.09
CA CYS A 269 8.51 0.77 4.89
C CYS A 269 9.63 -0.15 5.40
N LEU A 270 10.90 0.22 5.18
CA LEU A 270 12.03 -0.68 5.43
C LEU A 270 12.24 -0.99 6.92
N ASP A 271 11.80 -0.16 7.86
CA ASP A 271 12.06 -0.47 9.27
C ASP A 271 11.18 -1.63 9.77
N ASP A 272 9.89 -1.61 9.42
CA ASP A 272 8.88 -2.48 10.03
C ASP A 272 8.31 -3.56 9.09
N LEU A 273 8.43 -3.38 7.77
CA LEU A 273 7.86 -4.32 6.80
C LEU A 273 8.82 -5.46 6.44
N ILE A 274 8.19 -6.55 6.01
CA ILE A 274 8.78 -7.84 5.70
C ILE A 274 8.40 -8.20 4.26
N ALA A 275 9.38 -8.76 3.56
CA ALA A 275 9.23 -9.33 2.24
C ALA A 275 9.83 -10.75 2.26
N THR A 276 9.07 -11.74 1.79
CA THR A 276 9.58 -13.11 1.62
C THR A 276 10.64 -13.16 0.51
N GLU A 277 10.38 -12.45 -0.59
CA GLU A 277 11.31 -12.23 -1.69
C GLU A 277 11.94 -10.83 -1.54
N PRO A 278 13.26 -10.72 -1.29
CA PRO A 278 13.90 -9.43 -0.98
C PRO A 278 13.69 -8.33 -2.03
N ARG A 279 13.52 -8.68 -3.31
CA ARG A 279 13.24 -7.69 -4.37
C ARG A 279 11.91 -6.96 -4.17
N ASP A 280 10.98 -7.55 -3.43
CA ASP A 280 9.67 -6.94 -3.14
C ASP A 280 9.79 -5.75 -2.19
N PHE A 281 10.91 -5.53 -1.50
CA PHE A 281 11.14 -4.26 -0.80
C PHE A 281 11.12 -3.06 -1.75
N VAL A 282 11.44 -3.27 -3.03
CA VAL A 282 11.40 -2.26 -4.08
C VAL A 282 10.14 -2.42 -4.93
N TYR A 283 9.89 -3.61 -5.49
CA TYR A 283 8.74 -3.84 -6.38
C TYR A 283 7.39 -3.73 -5.64
N GLY A 284 7.37 -4.06 -4.34
CA GLY A 284 6.19 -4.00 -3.47
C GLY A 284 5.62 -2.61 -3.28
N ILE A 285 6.42 -1.56 -3.41
CA ILE A 285 5.99 -0.16 -3.24
C ILE A 285 6.06 0.65 -4.54
N ARG A 286 6.59 0.07 -5.62
CA ARG A 286 6.75 0.71 -6.93
C ARG A 286 5.46 1.38 -7.41
N GLY A 287 4.30 0.74 -7.22
CA GLY A 287 3.02 1.29 -7.65
C GLY A 287 2.49 2.50 -6.88
N LEU A 288 3.18 2.89 -5.80
CA LEU A 288 2.80 4.01 -4.92
C LEU A 288 3.62 5.27 -5.15
N VAL A 289 4.75 5.14 -5.86
CA VAL A 289 5.72 6.22 -6.01
C VAL A 289 5.52 6.95 -7.33
N SER A 290 5.82 8.25 -7.35
CA SER A 290 5.60 9.11 -8.53
C SER A 290 6.86 9.55 -9.26
N ASP A 291 7.99 9.48 -8.58
CA ASP A 291 9.31 9.83 -9.09
C ASP A 291 9.99 8.68 -9.83
N CYS A 292 9.25 7.59 -10.07
CA CYS A 292 9.63 6.43 -10.87
C CYS A 292 8.81 6.41 -12.17
N GLY A 293 9.50 6.44 -13.31
CA GLY A 293 8.90 6.33 -14.63
C GLY A 293 8.28 4.95 -14.90
N THR A 294 7.56 4.83 -16.02
CA THR A 294 6.98 3.54 -16.45
C THR A 294 8.06 2.49 -16.73
N ASP A 295 9.18 2.89 -17.31
CA ASP A 295 10.27 1.99 -17.70
C ASP A 295 11.36 1.86 -16.62
N GLU A 296 11.11 2.45 -15.46
CA GLU A 296 12.01 2.39 -14.31
C GLU A 296 11.50 1.38 -13.27
N LEU A 297 12.44 0.73 -12.58
CA LEU A 297 12.17 -0.33 -11.61
C LEU A 297 11.17 -1.37 -12.15
N VAL A 298 11.28 -1.72 -13.43
CA VAL A 298 10.46 -2.78 -14.03
C VAL A 298 10.77 -4.08 -13.27
N PRO A 299 9.75 -4.77 -12.72
CA PRO A 299 9.94 -6.01 -12.01
C PRO A 299 10.68 -7.04 -12.86
N ASP A 300 11.85 -7.45 -12.39
CA ASP A 300 12.60 -8.55 -12.96
C ASP A 300 13.19 -9.39 -11.84
N TYR A 301 12.51 -10.49 -11.55
CA TYR A 301 12.93 -11.39 -10.49
C TYR A 301 14.16 -12.24 -10.84
N GLN A 302 14.65 -12.17 -12.08
CA GLN A 302 15.90 -12.80 -12.47
C GLN A 302 17.11 -11.90 -12.20
N LYS A 303 16.93 -10.58 -12.01
CA LYS A 303 18.02 -9.67 -11.60
C LYS A 303 18.59 -10.06 -10.25
N SER A 304 19.89 -9.89 -10.05
CA SER A 304 20.49 -10.04 -8.72
C SER A 304 20.04 -8.90 -7.78
N LEU A 305 20.07 -9.13 -6.47
CA LEU A 305 19.72 -8.12 -5.47
C LEU A 305 20.58 -6.85 -5.62
N LYS A 306 21.85 -7.03 -5.99
CA LYS A 306 22.78 -5.94 -6.30
C LYS A 306 22.31 -5.08 -7.47
N HIS A 307 21.86 -5.68 -8.57
CA HIS A 307 21.31 -4.90 -9.68
C HIS A 307 20.04 -4.15 -9.28
N VAL A 308 19.16 -4.77 -8.48
CA VAL A 308 17.95 -4.08 -7.97
C VAL A 308 18.31 -2.89 -7.07
N PHE A 309 19.35 -3.02 -6.25
CA PHE A 309 19.91 -1.92 -5.47
C PHE A 309 20.38 -0.77 -6.38
N PHE A 310 21.20 -1.06 -7.40
CA PHE A 310 21.72 -0.05 -8.32
C PHE A 310 20.65 0.55 -9.24
N ASP A 311 19.59 -0.17 -9.59
CA ASP A 311 18.44 0.40 -10.30
C ASP A 311 17.67 1.40 -9.41
N THR A 312 17.75 1.23 -8.07
CA THR A 312 17.03 2.05 -7.09
C THR A 312 17.76 3.35 -6.75
N VAL A 313 19.10 3.31 -6.69
CA VAL A 313 19.94 4.46 -6.27
C VAL A 313 19.69 5.73 -7.11
N PRO A 314 19.69 5.70 -8.46
CA PRO A 314 19.48 6.91 -9.26
C PRO A 314 18.14 7.60 -9.00
N ILE A 315 17.12 6.85 -8.58
CA ILE A 315 15.80 7.41 -8.24
C ILE A 315 15.84 8.04 -6.85
N LEU A 316 16.56 7.42 -5.89
CA LEU A 316 16.76 7.99 -4.56
C LEU A 316 17.51 9.33 -4.62
N GLU A 317 18.51 9.46 -5.49
CA GLU A 317 19.30 10.68 -5.65
C GLU A 317 18.52 11.86 -6.23
N ARG A 318 17.37 11.62 -6.87
CA ARG A 318 16.42 12.69 -7.26
C ARG A 318 15.80 13.39 -6.05
N SER A 319 15.98 12.84 -4.85
CA SER A 319 15.50 13.40 -3.58
C SER A 319 16.67 13.84 -2.70
N SER A 320 16.63 15.09 -2.21
CA SER A 320 17.83 15.83 -1.81
C SER A 320 18.18 15.84 -0.32
N ILE A 321 17.55 15.03 0.55
CA ILE A 321 17.75 15.19 2.02
C ILE A 321 17.99 13.87 2.79
N SER A 322 17.75 12.68 2.21
CA SER A 322 17.83 11.41 2.97
C SER A 322 18.26 10.19 2.13
N SER A 323 18.74 10.38 0.90
CA SER A 323 18.98 9.29 -0.06
C SER A 323 19.96 8.24 0.44
N VAL A 324 21.09 8.66 1.04
CA VAL A 324 22.13 7.76 1.59
C VAL A 324 21.58 6.88 2.72
N GLN A 325 20.89 7.47 3.69
CA GLN A 325 20.37 6.72 4.85
C GLN A 325 19.37 5.65 4.38
N VAL A 326 18.52 6.00 3.41
CA VAL A 326 17.54 5.07 2.82
C VAL A 326 18.24 4.00 2.00
N ALA A 327 19.24 4.35 1.19
CA ALA A 327 20.05 3.39 0.45
C ALA A 327 20.77 2.42 1.40
N SER A 328 21.36 2.92 2.49
CA SER A 328 21.99 2.07 3.51
C SER A 328 21.00 1.10 4.16
N LYS A 329 19.79 1.56 4.52
CA LYS A 329 18.70 0.69 5.00
C LYS A 329 18.33 -0.38 3.97
N LEU A 330 18.24 0.00 2.69
CA LEU A 330 17.93 -0.93 1.60
C LEU A 330 19.03 -1.98 1.43
N ALA A 331 20.30 -1.57 1.41
CA ALA A 331 21.45 -2.48 1.35
C ALA A 331 21.42 -3.51 2.48
N LYS A 332 21.08 -3.07 3.71
CA LYS A 332 20.90 -3.96 4.85
C LYS A 332 19.78 -4.98 4.64
N LYS A 333 18.62 -4.56 4.13
CA LYS A 333 17.49 -5.45 3.85
C LYS A 333 17.76 -6.44 2.72
N LEU A 334 18.57 -6.05 1.75
CA LEU A 334 18.99 -6.89 0.63
C LEU A 334 20.20 -7.79 0.98
N GLY A 335 20.77 -7.67 2.18
CA GLY A 335 21.95 -8.46 2.58
C GLY A 335 23.24 -8.08 1.84
N LEU A 336 23.38 -6.81 1.43
CA LEU A 336 24.47 -6.31 0.60
C LEU A 336 25.47 -5.42 1.35
N THR A 337 25.44 -5.42 2.69
CA THR A 337 26.28 -4.51 3.51
C THR A 337 27.78 -4.77 3.40
N GLU A 338 28.17 -5.99 3.00
CA GLU A 338 29.57 -6.40 2.82
C GLU A 338 30.02 -6.35 1.35
N ASP A 339 29.14 -5.98 0.42
CA ASP A 339 29.50 -5.87 -1.00
C ASP A 339 30.32 -4.59 -1.26
N ASN A 340 31.52 -4.75 -1.81
CA ASN A 340 32.46 -3.65 -2.04
C ASN A 340 31.88 -2.55 -2.94
N ASP A 341 31.15 -2.91 -4.00
CA ASP A 341 30.61 -1.92 -4.94
C ASP A 341 29.47 -1.14 -4.30
N VAL A 342 28.66 -1.81 -3.47
CA VAL A 342 27.61 -1.15 -2.68
C VAL A 342 28.20 -0.21 -1.64
N GLN A 343 29.27 -0.61 -0.95
CA GLN A 343 29.98 0.27 -0.01
C GLN A 343 30.58 1.50 -0.71
N LEU A 344 31.24 1.30 -1.85
CA LEU A 344 31.80 2.40 -2.64
C LEU A 344 30.70 3.37 -3.09
N CYS A 345 29.59 2.85 -3.61
CA CYS A 345 28.44 3.66 -4.01
C CYS A 345 27.88 4.48 -2.84
N LEU A 346 27.72 3.89 -1.65
CA LEU A 346 27.25 4.62 -0.47
C LEU A 346 28.22 5.75 -0.06
N LEU A 347 29.54 5.53 -0.16
CA LEU A 347 30.55 6.56 0.10
C LEU A 347 30.47 7.70 -0.93
N GLU A 348 30.35 7.38 -2.21
CA GLU A 348 30.19 8.38 -3.28
C GLU A 348 28.92 9.22 -3.08
N MET A 349 27.80 8.60 -2.68
CA MET A 349 26.57 9.31 -2.34
C MET A 349 26.73 10.23 -1.11
N GLU A 350 27.57 9.86 -0.13
CA GLU A 350 27.90 10.71 1.02
C GLU A 350 28.73 11.93 0.62
N ASP A 351 29.74 11.73 -0.22
CA ASP A 351 30.61 12.79 -0.73
C ASP A 351 29.86 13.78 -1.62
N GLY A 352 28.99 13.28 -2.52
CA GLY A 352 28.14 14.12 -3.38
C GLY A 352 27.15 14.98 -2.59
N ASN A 353 26.57 14.45 -1.51
CA ASN A 353 25.71 15.22 -0.60
C ASN A 353 26.51 16.30 0.15
N TYR A 354 27.77 16.03 0.50
CA TYR A 354 28.65 17.00 1.16
C TYR A 354 29.05 18.14 0.22
N GLU A 355 29.31 17.87 -1.06
CA GLU A 355 29.55 18.91 -2.08
C GLU A 355 28.28 19.70 -2.40
N PHE A 356 27.12 19.05 -2.48
CA PHE A 356 25.83 19.72 -2.67
C PHE A 356 25.50 20.67 -1.51
N ASP A 357 25.62 20.23 -0.25
CA ASP A 357 25.40 21.09 0.94
C ASP A 357 26.44 22.23 1.00
N LYS A 358 27.70 22.00 0.61
CA LYS A 358 28.69 23.08 0.43
C LYS A 358 28.25 24.08 -0.64
N SER A 359 27.76 23.61 -1.79
CA SER A 359 27.32 24.49 -2.89
C SER A 359 26.12 25.35 -2.46
N GLN A 360 25.13 24.78 -1.76
CA GLN A 360 23.99 25.50 -1.17
C GLN A 360 24.45 26.52 -0.12
N ARG A 361 25.39 26.16 0.76
CA ARG A 361 26.00 27.10 1.72
C ARG A 361 26.84 28.18 1.06
N THR A 362 27.38 27.94 -0.14
CA THR A 362 28.16 28.92 -0.91
C THR A 362 27.23 29.87 -1.65
N ILE A 363 26.17 29.37 -2.27
CA ILE A 363 25.07 30.17 -2.85
C ILE A 363 24.40 31.04 -1.79
N GLN A 364 24.24 30.54 -0.56
CA GLN A 364 23.71 31.31 0.57
C GLN A 364 24.71 32.34 1.14
N LYS A 365 26.01 32.23 0.81
CA LYS A 365 27.06 33.20 1.17
C LYS A 365 27.27 34.30 0.13
N ASP A 366 26.81 34.11 -1.11
CA ASP A 366 26.93 35.08 -2.20
C ASP A 366 25.74 36.06 -2.30
N TYR A 367 24.84 36.07 -1.32
CA TYR A 367 23.93 37.20 -1.13
C TYR A 367 24.71 38.42 -0.61
N PRO A 368 24.73 39.55 -1.33
CA PRO A 368 25.39 40.76 -0.88
C PRO A 368 24.84 41.19 0.48
N GLY A 369 25.76 41.42 1.43
CA GLY A 369 25.45 41.81 2.80
C GLY A 369 24.45 42.95 2.87
N GLY A 370 23.21 42.64 3.22
CA GLY A 370 22.14 43.62 3.25
C GLY A 370 20.89 43.24 4.02
N MET A 371 20.84 42.16 4.82
CA MET A 371 19.75 41.97 5.78
C MET A 371 20.08 40.98 6.92
N ARG A 372 21.21 41.19 7.60
CA ARG A 372 21.48 40.53 8.88
C ARG A 372 21.02 41.44 10.02
N LYS A 373 19.73 41.37 10.39
CA LYS A 373 19.22 41.83 11.71
C LYS A 373 17.79 41.32 11.94
N ARG A 374 17.66 40.20 12.65
CA ARG A 374 16.84 40.04 13.88
C ARG A 374 16.63 38.56 14.21
N LEU A 375 17.50 38.05 15.09
CA LEU A 375 17.17 37.01 16.07
C LEU A 375 18.22 37.12 17.19
N GLN A 376 18.19 38.27 17.88
CA GLN A 376 18.85 38.37 19.18
C GLN A 376 17.88 37.82 20.24
N ARG A 377 18.33 36.76 20.93
CA ARG A 377 17.75 36.26 22.18
C ARG A 377 17.45 37.43 23.11
N ARG A 378 16.17 37.63 23.47
CA ARG A 378 15.82 38.43 24.64
C ARG A 378 15.60 37.51 25.83
N ASN A 379 16.70 37.17 26.50
CA ASN A 379 16.63 36.83 27.92
C ASN A 379 16.08 38.06 28.64
N ARG A 380 14.90 37.95 29.25
CA ARG A 380 14.52 38.82 30.36
C ARG A 380 14.32 37.94 31.59
N ARG A 381 15.29 38.04 32.50
CA ARG A 381 15.11 37.72 33.92
C ARG A 381 13.93 38.55 34.43
N GLY A 382 12.96 37.87 35.03
CA GLY A 382 11.91 38.43 35.86
C GLY A 382 11.63 37.40 36.94
N THR A 383 12.11 37.71 38.14
CA THR A 383 12.02 36.95 39.38
C THR A 383 10.58 36.64 39.79
N GLY A 384 10.35 35.44 40.34
CA GLY A 384 9.36 35.23 41.41
C GLY A 384 8.10 34.42 41.06
N ASN A 385 8.00 33.27 41.72
CA ASN A 385 6.78 32.55 42.14
C ASN A 385 5.84 31.93 41.10
N GLY A 386 5.92 30.59 41.01
CA GLY A 386 4.79 29.71 41.31
C GLY A 386 3.69 29.55 40.26
N LYS A 387 3.43 28.27 39.93
CA LYS A 387 2.31 27.70 39.15
C LYS A 387 2.62 27.48 37.66
N SER A 388 2.70 26.19 37.32
CA SER A 388 2.84 25.62 35.98
C SER A 388 1.63 25.99 35.11
N GLY A 389 1.84 26.93 34.18
CA GLY A 389 0.91 27.30 33.13
C GLY A 389 1.47 26.95 31.76
N LYS A 390 0.63 26.27 30.97
CA LYS A 390 0.51 26.22 29.51
C LYS A 390 1.71 26.64 28.63
N ILE A 391 2.08 25.75 27.73
CA ILE A 391 2.64 26.09 26.42
C ILE A 391 1.67 25.51 25.39
N ASP A 392 0.82 26.37 24.82
CA ASP A 392 0.00 26.08 23.64
C ASP A 392 0.93 26.18 22.41
N TYR A 393 1.00 25.11 21.61
CA TYR A 393 1.61 25.14 20.28
C TYR A 393 0.47 25.19 19.27
N ASP A 394 0.13 26.39 18.83
CA ASP A 394 -0.77 26.61 17.70
C ASP A 394 0.07 26.53 16.42
N TRP A 395 -0.31 25.62 15.52
CA TRP A 395 0.23 25.59 14.16
C TRP A 395 -0.82 26.20 13.23
N GLU A 396 -0.85 27.53 13.18
CA GLU A 396 -1.60 28.22 12.11
C GLU A 396 -0.73 28.29 10.85
N LEU A 397 -1.29 27.82 9.74
CA LEU A 397 -0.79 28.07 8.39
C LEU A 397 -0.95 29.56 8.10
N ASP A 398 0.13 30.24 7.72
CA ASP A 398 0.09 31.63 7.27
C ASP A 398 -0.62 31.69 5.91
N PRO A 399 -1.82 32.32 5.80
CA PRO A 399 -2.60 32.33 4.58
C PRO A 399 -2.16 33.50 3.70
N LYS A 400 -0.96 33.43 3.10
CA LYS A 400 -0.50 34.36 2.06
C LYS A 400 0.49 33.71 1.07
N GLU A 401 0.04 32.70 0.35
CA GLU A 401 0.59 32.34 -0.99
C GLU A 401 -0.52 31.76 -1.88
N ALA A 402 -1.64 32.48 -1.95
CA ALA A 402 -2.71 32.24 -2.92
C ALA A 402 -3.13 33.60 -3.48
N GLU A 403 -2.28 34.20 -4.31
CA GLU A 403 -2.62 35.32 -5.20
C GLU A 403 -1.35 35.69 -5.99
N TYR A 404 -1.12 35.00 -7.11
CA TYR A 404 -0.35 35.50 -8.26
C TYR A 404 -0.70 34.67 -9.49
N SER A 405 -1.94 34.82 -9.96
CA SER A 405 -2.27 34.74 -11.37
C SER A 405 -3.53 35.55 -11.55
N ASP A 406 -3.40 36.67 -12.26
CA ASP A 406 -4.45 37.40 -13.00
C ASP A 406 -4.19 38.91 -12.87
N LEU A 407 -3.81 39.50 -14.00
CA LEU A 407 -3.85 40.89 -14.46
C LEU A 407 -2.86 40.95 -15.64
N GLU A 408 -3.17 41.39 -16.86
CA GLU A 408 -4.39 41.83 -17.52
C GLU A 408 -4.01 42.04 -19.01
N ASP A 409 -5.02 42.19 -19.84
CA ASP A 409 -5.04 42.25 -21.30
C ASP A 409 -4.12 43.27 -22.00
N CYS A 410 -3.77 42.96 -23.25
CA CYS A 410 -3.65 43.95 -24.32
C CYS A 410 -4.33 43.42 -25.59
N GLU A 411 -5.46 44.02 -25.92
CA GLU A 411 -6.25 43.83 -27.13
C GLU A 411 -5.56 44.33 -28.40
N SER A 412 -5.93 43.66 -29.50
CA SER A 412 -6.18 44.18 -30.86
C SER A 412 -4.99 44.62 -31.72
N VAL A 413 -4.84 43.98 -32.91
CA VAL A 413 -5.10 44.60 -34.22
C VAL A 413 -5.47 43.50 -35.24
N GLU A 414 -6.53 43.78 -35.99
CA GLU A 414 -7.15 43.03 -37.08
C GLU A 414 -6.29 42.89 -38.36
N ASN A 415 -6.51 41.81 -39.12
CA ASN A 415 -6.71 41.77 -40.59
C ASN A 415 -6.69 40.28 -41.03
N SER A 416 -7.83 39.66 -41.37
CA SER A 416 -8.64 39.74 -42.59
C SER A 416 -8.10 38.93 -43.79
N SER A 417 -8.99 38.10 -44.34
CA SER A 417 -8.98 37.42 -45.66
C SER A 417 -7.89 36.36 -45.94
N ASP A 418 -8.08 35.31 -46.71
CA ASP A 418 -9.22 34.60 -47.31
C ASP A 418 -8.64 33.30 -47.92
N GLU A 419 -9.55 32.44 -48.38
CA GLU A 419 -9.38 31.38 -49.39
C GLU A 419 -9.10 29.95 -48.90
N ALA A 420 -10.23 29.27 -48.69
CA ALA A 420 -10.41 27.87 -48.99
C ALA A 420 -10.29 27.62 -50.51
N SER A 421 -9.57 26.56 -50.89
CA SER A 421 -9.61 25.96 -52.23
C SER A 421 -9.66 24.44 -52.09
N SER A 422 -10.85 23.92 -52.28
CA SER A 422 -11.20 22.54 -52.61
C SER A 422 -10.97 22.26 -54.10
N LEU A 423 -10.24 21.18 -54.46
CA LEU A 423 -10.31 20.43 -55.73
C LEU A 423 -9.69 19.04 -55.40
N GLU A 424 -10.43 17.92 -55.36
CA GLU A 424 -10.83 17.08 -56.51
C GLU A 424 -9.69 16.79 -57.50
N GLU A 425 -8.94 15.71 -57.25
CA GLU A 425 -8.85 14.47 -58.06
C GLU A 425 -7.98 13.41 -57.35
#